data_AF-A0A8J3BL19-F1
#
_entry.id   AF-A0A8J3BL19-F1
#
_cell.length_a   1.000
_cell.length_b   1.000
_cell.length_c   1.000
_cell.angle_alpha   90.00
_cell.angle_beta   90.00
_cell.angle_gamma   90.00
#
_symmetry.space_group_name_H-M   'P 1'
#
loop_
_entity.id
_entity.type
_entity.pdbx_description
1 polymer ?
#
loop_
_entity_poly.entity_id
_entity_poly.type
_entity_poly.pdbx_seq_one_letter_code
_entity_poly.pdbx_strand_id
1 'polypeptide(L)'
;MKTEELQKQNNIDLEPFYQALEDDPKLLEEALEILLGMINFEPQSVKKFALLIKEDSRNLYNEIVELYKSNQEKGDSPSCCGGH
;
A
#
# COMPACT_ATOMS: atom_id res chain seq x y z
N MET A 1 11.09 16.84 -26.29
CA MET A 1 11.66 17.54 -25.11
C MET A 1 11.20 16.98 -23.77
N LYS A 2 9.89 16.81 -23.43
CA LYS A 2 9.51 16.12 -22.16
C LYS A 2 9.73 14.59 -22.15
N THR A 3 9.84 13.97 -23.32
CA THR A 3 9.95 12.51 -23.48
C THR A 3 11.39 11.99 -23.43
N GLU A 4 12.38 12.85 -23.63
CA GLU A 4 13.80 12.48 -23.71
C GLU A 4 14.45 12.35 -22.33
N GLU A 5 13.95 13.08 -21.32
CA GLU A 5 14.36 12.93 -19.92
C GLU A 5 13.80 11.65 -19.28
N LEU A 6 12.55 11.29 -19.60
CA LEU A 6 11.93 10.01 -19.20
C LEU A 6 12.65 8.80 -19.79
N GLN A 7 13.12 8.89 -21.04
CA GLN A 7 13.85 7.79 -21.68
C GLN A 7 15.26 7.56 -21.09
N LYS A 8 15.93 8.62 -20.60
CA LYS A 8 17.23 8.48 -19.91
C LYS A 8 17.09 7.94 -18.48
N GLN A 9 15.92 8.11 -17.85
CA GLN A 9 15.61 7.52 -16.54
C GLN A 9 15.23 6.02 -16.63
N ASN A 10 14.87 5.52 -17.83
CA ASN A 10 14.42 4.14 -18.05
C ASN A 10 15.54 3.11 -18.27
N ASN A 11 16.79 3.43 -17.94
CA ASN A 11 17.90 2.48 -17.99
C ASN A 11 18.64 2.41 -16.65
N ILE A 12 17.88 2.49 -15.57
CA ILE A 12 18.39 2.12 -14.24
C ILE A 12 18.36 0.60 -14.21
N ASP A 13 19.54 -0.01 -14.12
CA ASP A 13 19.65 -1.43 -13.86
C ASP A 13 19.23 -1.69 -12.41
N LEU A 14 18.09 -2.36 -12.24
CA LEU A 14 17.53 -2.70 -10.94
C LEU A 14 18.01 -4.07 -10.45
N GLU A 15 18.72 -4.84 -11.27
CA GLU A 15 19.20 -6.17 -10.90
C GLU A 15 20.06 -6.15 -9.62
N PRO A 16 21.00 -5.20 -9.43
CA PRO A 16 21.76 -5.12 -8.18
C PRO A 16 20.89 -4.82 -6.95
N PHE A 17 19.81 -4.05 -7.14
CA PHE A 17 18.86 -3.76 -6.07
C PHE A 17 18.07 -5.02 -5.70
N TYR A 18 17.58 -5.78 -6.70
CA TYR A 18 16.87 -7.04 -6.46
C TYR A 18 17.78 -8.07 -5.81
N GLN A 19 19.01 -8.24 -6.29
CA GLN A 19 19.98 -9.16 -5.68
C GLN A 19 20.22 -8.82 -4.20
N ALA A 20 20.35 -7.54 -3.85
CA ALA A 20 20.51 -7.14 -2.45
C ALA A 20 19.31 -7.54 -1.58
N LEU A 21 18.08 -7.43 -2.10
CA LEU A 21 16.88 -7.86 -1.38
C LEU A 21 16.74 -9.38 -1.28
N GLU A 22 17.22 -10.12 -2.29
CA GLU A 22 17.24 -11.59 -2.26
C GLU A 22 18.31 -12.12 -1.29
N ASP A 23 19.48 -11.48 -1.26
CA ASP A 23 20.60 -11.85 -0.40
C ASP A 23 20.31 -11.53 1.08
N ASP A 24 19.64 -10.41 1.36
CA ASP A 24 19.20 -10.03 2.70
C ASP A 24 17.74 -9.49 2.71
N PRO A 25 16.75 -10.38 2.85
CA PRO A 25 15.34 -10.00 2.90
C PRO A 25 14.97 -9.01 4.01
N LYS A 26 15.80 -8.91 5.07
CA LYS A 26 15.56 -7.96 6.16
C LYS A 26 15.60 -6.51 5.69
N LEU A 27 16.36 -6.22 4.64
CA LEU A 27 16.39 -4.88 4.03
C LEU A 27 15.00 -4.46 3.56
N LEU A 28 14.21 -5.40 3.02
CA LEU A 28 12.84 -5.13 2.60
C LEU A 28 11.91 -4.97 3.80
N GLU A 29 12.08 -5.81 4.84
CA GLU A 29 11.31 -5.72 6.08
C GLU A 29 11.50 -4.35 6.76
N GLU A 30 12.76 -3.92 6.96
CA GLU A 30 13.10 -2.62 7.54
C GLU A 30 12.55 -1.46 6.71
N ALA A 31 12.64 -1.55 5.37
CA ALA A 31 12.06 -0.54 4.48
C ALA A 31 10.54 -0.45 4.65
N LEU A 32 9.83 -1.59 4.77
CA LEU A 32 8.39 -1.61 5.00
C LEU A 32 8.01 -1.06 6.38
N GLU A 33 8.80 -1.34 7.42
CA GLU A 33 8.59 -0.76 8.76
C GLU A 33 8.71 0.77 8.74
N ILE A 34 9.70 1.31 8.01
CA ILE A 34 9.85 2.76 7.83
C ILE A 34 8.63 3.34 7.12
N LEU A 35 8.17 2.72 6.03
CA LEU A 35 6.97 3.15 5.31
C LEU A 35 5.72 3.14 6.20
N LEU A 36 5.57 2.11 7.03
CA LEU A 36 4.49 2.02 8.01
C LEU A 36 4.60 3.13 9.07
N GLY A 37 5.82 3.45 9.52
CA GLY A 37 6.10 4.59 10.37
C GLY A 37 5.61 5.90 9.74
N MET A 38 5.92 6.15 8.47
CA MET A 38 5.45 7.34 7.76
C MET A 38 3.92 7.43 7.72
N ILE A 39 3.23 6.31 7.48
CA ILE A 39 1.76 6.26 7.50
C ILE A 39 1.21 6.67 8.88
N ASN A 40 1.85 6.20 9.96
CA ASN A 40 1.40 6.44 11.33
C ASN A 40 1.70 7.87 11.82
N PHE A 41 2.84 8.42 11.45
CA PHE A 41 3.33 9.70 11.98
C PHE A 41 3.09 10.89 11.03
N GLU A 42 2.85 10.65 9.75
CA GLU A 42 2.61 11.69 8.74
C GLU A 42 1.23 11.53 8.07
N PRO A 43 0.19 12.26 8.52
CA PRO A 43 -1.17 12.11 8.01
C PRO A 43 -1.33 12.34 6.50
N GLN A 44 -0.45 13.12 5.88
CA GLN A 44 -0.45 13.36 4.42
C GLN A 44 0.09 12.16 3.63
N SER A 45 0.92 11.33 4.26
CA SER A 45 1.55 10.17 3.63
C SER A 45 0.54 9.05 3.42
N VAL A 46 -0.45 8.89 4.32
CA VAL A 46 -1.57 7.94 4.17
C VAL A 46 -2.27 8.08 2.81
N LYS A 47 -2.64 9.30 2.41
CA LYS A 47 -3.35 9.55 1.15
C LYS A 47 -2.47 9.24 -0.07
N LYS A 48 -1.17 9.55 0.01
CA LYS A 48 -0.21 9.27 -1.06
C LYS A 48 -0.03 7.77 -1.26
N PHE A 49 0.17 7.02 -0.18
CA PHE A 49 0.28 5.56 -0.26
C PHE A 49 -1.01 4.90 -0.73
N ALA A 50 -2.18 5.38 -0.29
CA ALA A 50 -3.46 4.88 -0.78
C ALA A 50 -3.65 5.10 -2.30
N LEU A 51 -3.15 6.22 -2.85
CA LEU A 51 -3.16 6.47 -4.29
C LEU A 51 -2.23 5.49 -5.03
N LEU A 52 -1.00 5.31 -4.54
CA LEU A 52 -0.05 4.35 -5.12
C LEU A 52 -0.63 2.92 -5.14
N ILE A 53 -1.23 2.47 -4.03
CA ILE A 53 -1.88 1.14 -3.97
C ILE A 53 -2.99 1.03 -5.01
N LYS A 54 -3.83 2.08 -5.15
CA LYS A 54 -4.93 2.08 -6.11
C LYS A 54 -4.44 2.03 -7.56
N GLU A 55 -3.34 2.70 -7.87
CA GLU A 55 -2.80 2.80 -9.23
C GLU A 55 -1.97 1.59 -9.62
N ASP A 56 -1.12 1.09 -8.71
CA ASP A 56 -0.09 0.10 -9.03
C ASP A 56 -0.34 -1.29 -8.42
N SER A 57 -1.27 -1.44 -7.46
CA SER A 57 -1.51 -2.70 -6.74
C SER A 57 -3.00 -3.05 -6.62
N ARG A 58 -3.61 -3.38 -7.77
CA ARG A 58 -5.06 -3.64 -7.88
C ARG A 58 -5.57 -4.73 -6.94
N ASN A 59 -4.81 -5.79 -6.71
CA ASN A 59 -5.21 -6.87 -5.81
C ASN A 59 -5.30 -6.39 -4.37
N LEU A 60 -4.25 -5.71 -3.89
CA LEU A 60 -4.21 -5.16 -2.53
C LEU A 60 -5.31 -4.11 -2.33
N TYR A 61 -5.58 -3.27 -3.33
CA TYR A 61 -6.70 -2.34 -3.31
C TYR A 61 -8.04 -3.07 -3.10
N ASN A 62 -8.31 -4.12 -3.87
CA ASN A 62 -9.56 -4.88 -3.77
C ASN A 62 -9.71 -5.53 -2.38
N GLU A 63 -8.65 -6.15 -1.86
CA GLU A 63 -8.65 -6.75 -0.52
C GLU A 63 -8.96 -5.72 0.57
N ILE A 64 -8.36 -4.53 0.50
CA ILE A 64 -8.64 -3.43 1.46
C ILE A 64 -10.12 -3.01 1.37
N VAL A 65 -10.68 -2.90 0.17
CA VAL A 65 -12.09 -2.53 -0.02
C VAL A 65 -13.03 -3.60 0.54
N GLU A 66 -12.74 -4.88 0.31
CA GLU A 66 -13.52 -5.99 0.85
C GLU A 66 -13.47 -6.04 2.38
N LEU A 67 -12.29 -5.86 2.97
CA LEU A 67 -12.11 -5.74 4.42
C LEU A 67 -12.89 -4.55 4.99
N TYR A 68 -12.88 -3.40 4.32
CA TYR A 68 -13.64 -2.23 4.76
C TYR A 68 -15.16 -2.45 4.73
N LYS A 69 -15.68 -3.10 3.68
CA LYS A 69 -17.11 -3.42 3.55
C LYS A 69 -17.57 -4.46 4.57
N SER A 70 -16.81 -5.55 4.75
CA SER A 70 -17.13 -6.60 5.73
C SER A 70 -17.16 -6.09 7.17
N ASN A 71 -16.34 -5.08 7.50
CA ASN A 71 -16.37 -4.43 8.81
C ASN A 71 -17.57 -3.49 9.00
N GLN A 72 -18.13 -2.92 7.93
CA GLN A 72 -19.37 -2.13 8.01
C GLN A 72 -20.60 -3.02 8.14
N GLU A 73 -20.67 -4.13 7.38
CA GLU A 73 -21.80 -5.06 7.44
C GLU A 73 -21.95 -5.71 8.83
N LYS A 74 -20.86 -5.86 9.59
CA LYS A 74 -20.90 -6.27 11.01
C LYS A 74 -21.46 -5.21 11.96
N GLY A 75 -21.47 -3.94 11.58
CA GLY A 75 -22.03 -2.84 12.38
C GLY A 75 -23.55 -2.66 12.20
N ASP A 76 -24.09 -3.11 11.06
CA ASP A 76 -25.48 -2.89 10.66
C ASP A 76 -26.44 -4.06 10.99
N SER A 77 -25.97 -5.13 11.65
CA SER A 77 -26.88 -6.16 12.15
C SER A 77 -27.84 -5.54 13.16
N PRO A 78 -29.16 -5.47 12.89
CA PRO A 78 -30.13 -4.92 13.83
C PRO A 78 -30.01 -5.69 15.14
N SER A 79 -29.87 -4.98 16.26
CA SER A 79 -29.89 -5.62 17.57
C SER A 79 -31.23 -6.34 17.73
N CYS A 80 -31.21 -7.67 17.57
CA CYS A 80 -32.40 -8.53 17.62
C CYS A 80 -32.83 -8.82 19.07
N CYS A 81 -32.79 -7.82 19.94
CA CYS A 81 -33.25 -7.84 21.33
C CYS A 81 -33.76 -6.43 21.67
N GLY A 82 -35.03 -6.12 21.90
CA GLY A 82 -36.28 -6.86 21.97
C GLY A 82 -37.32 -5.84 22.42
N GLY A 83 -38.42 -5.71 21.70
CA GLY A 83 -39.51 -4.82 22.09
C GLY A 83 -40.29 -5.38 23.27
N HIS A 84 -40.46 -4.59 24.33
CA HIS A 84 -41.73 -4.14 24.91
C HIS A 84 -41.43 -3.17 26.07
#